data_AF-A0A534X3B4-F1
#
_entry.id   AF-A0A534X3B4-F1
#
_cell.length_a   1.000
_cell.length_b   1.000
_cell.length_c   1.000
_cell.angle_alpha   90.00
_cell.angle_beta   90.00
_cell.angle_gamma   90.00
#
_symmetry.space_group_name_H-M   'P 1'
#
loop_
_entity.id
_entity.type
_entity.pdbx_description
1 polymer ?
#
loop_
_entity_poly.entity_id
_entity_poly.type
_entity_poly.pdbx_seq_one_letter_code
_entity_poly.pdbx_strand_id
1 'polypeptide(L)'
;MNLVERALRQRRGGRFCLALATFIPLMALAADPIASSSFVGQENPLNENGAWQPITSMSPDGVRFQKNNGAFPNLYNSANNNHAGARTTAAVPNDHYSEIVVGHIGSNLDYVGAFARLQPSGSSVDSGYLYWASLANGANNYLYRIVATGSSYSAAKLVPHSPVVDGDRIRLIARGPVIYGLHNGVREFIYNSGPDGINGNAAPRYDTGTTGMLAFVQPPPLTDATITSWATGPAPTSSGTWASTNFSGVEDPLDEGDRWYPMPGYQGFKKAGGFAVGKDAQHNLSGVWSIAPPQKQYSEVTLGTAATGGGGPVVRMTGTSSPSRPSLRPPSSRETSGG
;
A
#
# COMPACT_ATOMS: atom_id res chain seq x y z
N MET A 1 46.51 2.38 65.97
CA MET A 1 45.82 3.14 67.04
C MET A 1 45.13 4.32 66.38
N ASN A 2 43.81 4.50 66.33
CA ASN A 2 42.66 3.82 66.93
C ASN A 2 41.47 3.85 65.95
N LEU A 3 40.73 2.75 65.95
CA LEU A 3 39.34 2.64 65.49
C LEU A 3 38.38 3.23 66.54
N VAL A 4 37.11 3.34 66.11
CA VAL A 4 35.85 3.40 66.90
C VAL A 4 35.38 4.81 67.27
N GLU A 5 34.13 5.28 67.20
CA GLU A 5 32.79 4.96 66.64
C GLU A 5 31.79 5.79 67.49
N ARG A 6 30.75 6.39 66.91
CA ARG A 6 29.43 6.79 67.50
C ARG A 6 28.82 7.92 66.65
N ALA A 7 27.93 7.67 65.68
CA ALA A 7 26.53 7.24 65.79
C ALA A 7 25.60 8.27 66.47
N LEU A 8 24.73 8.95 65.69
CA LEU A 8 23.26 8.79 65.72
C LEU A 8 22.49 10.01 65.15
N ARG A 9 21.62 9.69 64.17
CA ARG A 9 20.22 10.15 64.00
C ARG A 9 19.88 11.55 63.43
N GLN A 10 19.20 11.47 62.28
CA GLN A 10 17.82 11.91 62.01
C GLN A 10 17.57 13.06 60.99
N ARG A 11 17.02 12.62 59.85
CA ARG A 11 15.78 13.10 59.17
C ARG A 11 15.79 14.37 58.32
N ARG A 12 15.45 14.11 57.05
CA ARG A 12 14.41 14.73 56.18
C ARG A 12 14.82 15.85 55.21
N GLY A 13 14.32 15.68 53.98
CA GLY A 13 14.12 16.71 52.96
C GLY A 13 15.19 16.65 51.87
N GLY A 14 15.05 15.88 50.78
CA GLY A 14 13.90 15.92 49.88
C GLY A 14 14.18 16.93 48.76
N ARG A 15 14.95 16.54 47.74
CA ARG A 15 14.95 17.16 46.41
C ARG A 15 15.15 16.06 45.36
N PHE A 16 14.09 15.28 45.17
CA PHE A 16 13.85 14.58 43.92
C PHE A 16 13.61 15.67 42.87
N CYS A 17 14.59 15.93 42.01
CA CYS A 17 14.34 16.67 40.78
C CYS A 17 13.50 15.76 39.87
N LEU A 18 12.18 15.87 40.01
CA LEU A 18 11.21 15.29 39.10
C LEU A 18 11.36 16.03 37.77
N ALA A 19 12.25 15.55 36.89
CA ALA A 19 12.22 15.93 35.49
C ALA A 19 10.96 15.29 34.89
N LEU A 20 9.85 16.01 34.96
CA LEU A 20 8.63 15.69 34.25
C LEU A 20 8.94 15.88 32.76
N ALA A 21 9.44 14.83 32.11
CA ALA A 21 9.53 14.76 30.67
C ALA A 21 8.11 14.86 30.13
N THR A 22 7.69 16.08 29.78
CA THR A 22 6.48 16.32 29.01
C THR A 22 6.67 15.61 27.67
N PHE A 23 6.13 14.39 27.57
CA PHE A 23 5.85 13.77 26.28
C PHE A 23 4.81 14.64 25.60
N ILE A 24 5.27 15.64 24.86
CA ILE A 24 4.45 16.27 23.83
C ILE A 24 4.28 15.16 22.79
N PRO A 25 3.08 14.59 22.58
CA PRO A 25 2.88 13.78 21.40
C PRO A 25 3.17 14.72 20.22
N LEU A 26 4.22 14.43 19.45
CA LEU A 26 4.33 15.00 18.13
C LEU A 26 3.07 14.51 17.41
N MET A 27 2.04 15.36 17.36
CA MET A 27 0.98 15.20 16.41
C MET A 27 1.68 15.32 15.06
N ALA A 28 1.90 14.19 14.40
CA ALA A 28 2.25 14.20 12.99
C ALA A 28 1.08 14.91 12.31
N LEU A 29 1.27 16.18 11.97
CA LEU A 29 0.37 16.89 11.07
C LEU A 29 0.36 16.07 9.79
N ALA A 30 -0.73 15.33 9.56
CA ALA A 30 -0.97 14.75 8.26
C ALA A 30 -0.93 15.93 7.28
N ALA A 31 0.00 15.90 6.33
CA ALA A 31 0.04 16.91 5.29
C ALA A 31 -1.34 16.95 4.63
N ASP A 32 -1.86 18.16 4.40
CA ASP A 32 -3.12 18.34 3.69
C ASP A 32 -3.06 17.60 2.34
N PRO A 33 -4.19 17.09 1.83
CA PRO A 33 -4.23 16.48 0.51
C PRO A 33 -3.67 17.45 -0.55
N ILE A 34 -2.89 16.92 -1.49
CA ILE A 34 -2.40 17.69 -2.65
C ILE A 34 -3.57 18.04 -3.57
N ALA A 35 -4.56 17.14 -3.66
CA ALA A 35 -5.81 17.38 -4.37
C ALA A 35 -6.94 16.62 -3.69
N SER A 36 -8.14 17.17 -3.78
CA SER A 36 -9.37 16.54 -3.30
C SER A 36 -10.57 17.04 -4.09
N SER A 37 -11.62 16.24 -4.16
CA SER A 37 -12.93 16.63 -4.67
C SER A 37 -14.04 16.10 -3.77
N SER A 38 -15.03 16.95 -3.50
CA SER A 38 -16.27 16.59 -2.80
C SER A 38 -17.44 16.32 -3.76
N PHE A 39 -17.18 16.35 -5.08
CA PHE A 39 -18.17 16.12 -6.15
C PHE A 39 -19.48 16.90 -6.01
N VAL A 40 -19.44 18.06 -5.36
CA VAL A 40 -20.57 18.98 -5.22
C VAL A 40 -20.98 19.53 -6.59
N GLY A 41 -22.30 19.69 -6.77
CA GLY A 41 -22.90 20.20 -8.01
C GLY A 41 -23.15 19.10 -9.04
N GLN A 42 -23.42 19.52 -10.28
CA GLN A 42 -23.78 18.64 -11.38
C GLN A 42 -22.85 18.79 -12.58
N GLU A 43 -22.44 17.67 -13.17
CA GLU A 43 -21.64 17.61 -14.40
C GLU A 43 -21.80 16.24 -15.07
N ASN A 44 -21.96 16.19 -16.38
CA ASN A 44 -21.92 14.93 -17.15
C ASN A 44 -21.25 15.19 -18.51
N PRO A 45 -20.02 14.68 -18.74
CA PRO A 45 -19.21 13.85 -17.85
C PRO A 45 -18.47 14.67 -16.77
N LEU A 46 -17.96 13.99 -15.73
CA LEU A 46 -17.08 14.54 -14.71
C LEU A 46 -15.79 15.07 -15.34
N ASN A 47 -15.50 16.35 -15.11
CA ASN A 47 -14.28 16.99 -15.57
C ASN A 47 -13.71 17.98 -14.54
N GLU A 48 -14.56 18.67 -13.76
CA GLU A 48 -14.17 19.60 -12.69
C GLU A 48 -13.05 20.57 -13.11
N ASN A 49 -13.31 21.33 -14.18
CA ASN A 49 -12.35 22.27 -14.76
C ASN A 49 -11.01 21.62 -15.18
N GLY A 50 -11.06 20.36 -15.63
CA GLY A 50 -9.88 19.62 -16.08
C GLY A 50 -9.11 18.90 -14.98
N ALA A 51 -9.66 18.81 -13.76
CA ALA A 51 -9.06 18.03 -12.68
C ALA A 51 -9.05 16.51 -12.97
N TRP A 52 -9.92 16.06 -13.88
CA TRP A 52 -10.11 14.65 -14.20
C TRP A 52 -9.85 14.34 -15.67
N GLN A 53 -9.17 13.22 -15.91
CA GLN A 53 -9.04 12.59 -17.22
C GLN A 53 -9.68 11.20 -17.17
N PRO A 54 -10.36 10.75 -18.23
CA PRO A 54 -10.97 9.43 -18.25
C PRO A 54 -9.91 8.32 -18.25
N ILE A 55 -10.26 7.19 -17.63
CA ILE A 55 -9.54 5.91 -17.76
C ILE A 55 -10.28 5.11 -18.83
N THR A 56 -9.66 4.90 -19.99
CA THR A 56 -10.33 4.32 -21.16
C THR A 56 -10.12 2.83 -21.30
N SER A 57 -9.07 2.24 -20.70
CA SER A 57 -8.83 0.79 -20.82
C SER A 57 -9.89 -0.09 -20.17
N MET A 58 -10.54 0.42 -19.11
CA MET A 58 -11.62 -0.26 -18.39
C MET A 58 -13.01 0.20 -18.86
N SER A 59 -13.07 0.99 -19.94
CA SER A 59 -14.29 1.62 -20.41
C SER A 59 -14.45 1.49 -21.94
N PRO A 60 -14.61 0.27 -22.47
CA PRO A 60 -14.59 0.02 -23.92
C PRO A 60 -15.68 0.74 -24.69
N ASP A 61 -16.86 0.98 -24.08
CA ASP A 61 -17.93 1.78 -24.72
C ASP A 61 -18.00 3.22 -24.19
N GLY A 62 -16.96 3.68 -23.49
CA GLY A 62 -16.84 5.07 -23.06
C GLY A 62 -17.76 5.47 -21.90
N VAL A 63 -18.10 4.54 -20.99
CA VAL A 63 -18.68 4.89 -19.67
C VAL A 63 -17.74 5.86 -18.95
N ARG A 64 -18.31 6.94 -18.44
CA ARG A 64 -17.59 7.97 -17.68
C ARG A 64 -18.27 8.17 -16.34
N PHE A 65 -17.53 8.76 -15.41
CA PHE A 65 -18.19 9.37 -14.26
C PHE A 65 -19.02 10.57 -14.72
N GLN A 66 -20.17 10.75 -14.08
CA GLN A 66 -20.88 12.01 -13.95
C GLN A 66 -20.93 12.38 -12.46
N LYS A 67 -21.25 13.63 -12.14
CA LYS A 67 -21.52 14.03 -10.75
C LYS A 67 -22.88 14.67 -10.57
N ASN A 68 -23.49 14.38 -9.42
CA ASN A 68 -24.66 15.05 -8.86
C ASN A 68 -24.61 14.91 -7.33
N ASN A 69 -23.81 15.75 -6.67
CA ASN A 69 -23.47 15.63 -5.23
C ASN A 69 -22.89 14.24 -4.86
N GLY A 70 -22.02 13.74 -5.74
CA GLY A 70 -21.44 12.40 -5.72
C GLY A 70 -21.10 11.97 -7.14
N ALA A 71 -20.01 11.24 -7.33
CA ALA A 71 -19.56 10.72 -8.61
C ALA A 71 -20.05 9.28 -8.83
N PHE A 72 -20.72 9.02 -9.95
CA PHE A 72 -21.27 7.70 -10.31
C PHE A 72 -21.25 7.50 -11.84
N PRO A 73 -21.39 6.26 -12.34
CA PRO A 73 -21.42 6.01 -13.79
C PRO A 73 -22.50 6.81 -14.53
N ASN A 74 -22.18 7.25 -15.76
CA ASN A 74 -23.11 8.00 -16.60
C ASN A 74 -24.09 7.13 -17.39
N LEU A 75 -23.76 5.86 -17.56
CA LEU A 75 -24.59 4.85 -18.21
C LEU A 75 -24.19 3.45 -17.73
N TYR A 76 -25.08 2.50 -17.97
CA TYR A 76 -24.84 1.07 -17.77
C TYR A 76 -24.95 0.37 -19.13
N ASN A 77 -24.01 -0.52 -19.43
CA ASN A 77 -24.06 -1.39 -20.60
C ASN A 77 -23.83 -2.84 -20.17
N SER A 78 -24.84 -3.69 -20.32
CA SER A 78 -24.76 -5.12 -19.95
C SER A 78 -23.91 -5.95 -20.90
N ALA A 79 -23.63 -5.46 -22.11
CA ALA A 79 -22.91 -6.22 -23.14
C ALA A 79 -21.40 -6.35 -22.85
N ASN A 80 -20.83 -5.39 -22.10
CA ASN A 80 -19.40 -5.32 -21.84
C ASN A 80 -19.14 -4.99 -20.37
N ASN A 81 -18.01 -5.46 -19.84
CA ASN A 81 -17.55 -5.07 -18.51
C ASN A 81 -17.02 -3.62 -18.56
N ASN A 82 -17.93 -2.65 -18.40
CA ASN A 82 -17.69 -1.25 -18.71
C ASN A 82 -17.76 -0.38 -17.45
N HIS A 83 -16.60 0.13 -17.03
CA HIS A 83 -16.41 0.82 -15.76
C HIS A 83 -16.35 2.33 -15.97
N ALA A 84 -16.88 3.09 -15.02
CA ALA A 84 -16.59 4.52 -14.95
C ALA A 84 -15.23 4.70 -14.28
N GLY A 85 -14.27 5.31 -14.98
CA GLY A 85 -12.93 5.56 -14.45
C GLY A 85 -12.44 6.96 -14.68
N ALA A 86 -11.80 7.54 -13.66
CA ALA A 86 -11.20 8.86 -13.75
C ALA A 86 -9.87 8.91 -12.98
N ARG A 87 -8.87 9.55 -13.58
CA ARG A 87 -7.57 9.82 -13.00
C ARG A 87 -7.36 11.31 -12.81
N THR A 88 -6.67 11.67 -11.74
CA THR A 88 -6.35 13.08 -11.49
C THR A 88 -5.32 13.62 -12.47
N THR A 89 -5.39 14.91 -12.78
CA THR A 89 -4.35 15.66 -13.48
C THR A 89 -3.33 16.30 -12.53
N ALA A 90 -3.56 16.24 -11.22
CA ALA A 90 -2.63 16.74 -10.22
C ALA A 90 -1.30 15.98 -10.26
N ALA A 91 -0.19 16.68 -10.01
CA ALA A 91 1.11 16.06 -9.86
C ALA A 91 1.19 15.33 -8.51
N VAL A 92 1.40 14.02 -8.52
CA VAL A 92 1.44 13.17 -7.32
C VAL A 92 2.84 12.57 -7.16
N PRO A 93 3.43 12.56 -5.94
CA PRO A 93 4.75 11.98 -5.70
C PRO A 93 4.77 10.45 -5.89
N ASN A 94 5.96 9.86 -6.03
CA ASN A 94 6.11 8.42 -6.25
C ASN A 94 5.50 7.57 -5.13
N ASP A 95 5.64 8.03 -3.88
CA ASP A 95 5.00 7.46 -2.71
C ASP A 95 3.76 8.30 -2.37
N HIS A 96 2.58 7.72 -2.56
CA HIS A 96 1.31 8.45 -2.52
C HIS A 96 0.16 7.58 -2.02
N TYR A 97 -0.98 8.22 -1.75
CA TYR A 97 -2.24 7.55 -1.52
C TYR A 97 -3.36 8.08 -2.42
N SER A 98 -4.36 7.24 -2.64
CA SER A 98 -5.69 7.64 -3.10
C SER A 98 -6.71 7.21 -2.07
N GLU A 99 -7.59 8.11 -1.66
CA GLU A 99 -8.70 7.85 -0.75
C GLU A 99 -10.02 8.19 -1.41
N ILE A 100 -11.03 7.35 -1.22
CA ILE A 100 -12.42 7.64 -1.54
C ILE A 100 -13.27 7.55 -0.28
N VAL A 101 -14.34 8.36 -0.23
CA VAL A 101 -15.47 8.12 0.66
C VAL A 101 -16.57 7.47 -0.17
N VAL A 102 -17.00 6.29 0.27
CA VAL A 102 -18.09 5.54 -0.37
C VAL A 102 -19.38 6.32 -0.17
N GLY A 103 -20.05 6.63 -1.27
CA GLY A 103 -21.34 7.30 -1.23
C GLY A 103 -22.50 6.32 -1.19
N HIS A 104 -22.48 5.34 -2.09
CA HIS A 104 -23.47 4.27 -2.10
C HIS A 104 -22.95 3.01 -2.80
N ILE A 105 -23.30 1.84 -2.25
CA ILE A 105 -23.17 0.53 -2.90
C ILE A 105 -24.52 -0.17 -2.81
N GLY A 106 -25.20 -0.39 -3.94
CA GLY A 106 -26.57 -0.93 -3.94
C GLY A 106 -26.66 -2.45 -3.72
N SER A 107 -25.64 -3.20 -4.13
CA SER A 107 -25.59 -4.65 -3.98
C SER A 107 -24.17 -5.20 -3.84
N ASN A 108 -24.05 -6.51 -3.57
CA ASN A 108 -22.77 -7.23 -3.55
C ASN A 108 -22.08 -7.33 -4.92
N LEU A 109 -22.69 -6.75 -5.95
CA LEU A 109 -22.26 -6.78 -7.34
C LEU A 109 -21.95 -5.38 -7.88
N ASP A 110 -22.12 -4.36 -7.04
CA ASP A 110 -21.74 -2.99 -7.35
C ASP A 110 -20.47 -2.66 -6.56
N TYR A 111 -19.63 -1.84 -7.18
CA TYR A 111 -18.27 -1.66 -6.70
C TYR A 111 -17.79 -0.23 -6.89
N VAL A 112 -16.99 0.20 -5.93
CA VAL A 112 -16.19 1.42 -6.02
C VAL A 112 -14.76 1.09 -5.62
N GLY A 113 -13.81 1.92 -6.07
CA GLY A 113 -12.42 1.70 -5.70
C GLY A 113 -11.50 2.88 -5.88
N ALA A 114 -10.44 2.88 -5.08
CA ALA A 114 -9.35 3.84 -5.13
C ALA A 114 -8.19 3.28 -5.97
N PHE A 115 -7.62 4.12 -6.84
CA PHE A 115 -6.50 3.78 -7.72
C PHE A 115 -5.19 4.43 -7.25
N ALA A 116 -4.11 3.65 -7.24
CA ALA A 116 -2.75 4.13 -7.02
C ALA A 116 -1.80 3.58 -8.08
N ARG A 117 -0.72 4.31 -8.36
CA ARG A 117 0.25 4.01 -9.44
C ARG A 117 -0.38 3.85 -10.81
N LEU A 118 -1.41 4.64 -11.06
CA LEU A 118 -2.09 4.58 -12.33
C LEU A 118 -1.14 5.10 -13.42
N GLN A 119 -0.92 4.31 -14.45
CA GLN A 119 -0.11 4.68 -15.59
C GLN A 119 -0.93 4.45 -16.85
N PRO A 120 -1.46 5.52 -17.44
CA PRO A 120 -2.07 5.42 -18.76
C PRO A 120 -0.96 5.20 -19.80
N SER A 121 -1.15 4.22 -20.68
CA SER A 121 -0.25 3.87 -21.78
C SER A 121 -1.02 3.83 -23.10
N GLY A 122 -1.47 4.99 -23.58
CA GLY A 122 -2.28 5.03 -24.79
C GLY A 122 -3.76 4.75 -24.50
N SER A 123 -4.58 4.72 -25.55
CA SER A 123 -6.04 4.83 -25.42
C SER A 123 -6.77 3.57 -24.94
N SER A 124 -6.08 2.43 -24.80
CA SER A 124 -6.68 1.13 -24.44
C SER A 124 -5.90 0.38 -23.37
N VAL A 125 -4.96 1.05 -22.71
CA VAL A 125 -3.99 0.37 -21.87
C VAL A 125 -3.70 1.24 -20.64
N ASP A 126 -4.17 0.81 -19.48
CA ASP A 126 -3.77 1.39 -18.19
C ASP A 126 -3.06 0.32 -17.37
N SER A 127 -2.19 0.73 -16.47
CA SER A 127 -1.62 -0.14 -15.44
C SER A 127 -1.72 0.50 -14.08
N GLY A 128 -1.87 -0.30 -13.04
CA GLY A 128 -1.91 0.23 -11.69
C GLY A 128 -2.49 -0.76 -10.70
N TYR A 129 -2.68 -0.27 -9.48
CA TYR A 129 -3.31 -1.01 -8.41
C TYR A 129 -4.65 -0.37 -8.05
N LEU A 130 -5.65 -1.21 -7.85
CA LEU A 130 -7.01 -0.82 -7.50
C LEU A 130 -7.44 -1.61 -6.26
N TYR A 131 -7.83 -0.88 -5.22
CA TYR A 131 -8.59 -1.47 -4.12
C TYR A 131 -10.05 -1.45 -4.52
N TRP A 132 -10.56 -2.61 -4.92
CA TRP A 132 -11.94 -2.80 -5.38
C TRP A 132 -12.79 -3.35 -4.25
N ALA A 133 -13.80 -2.58 -3.86
CA ALA A 133 -14.60 -2.87 -2.69
C ALA A 133 -16.09 -2.94 -3.02
N SER A 134 -16.78 -3.82 -2.31
CA SER A 134 -18.24 -3.95 -2.30
C SER A 134 -18.78 -4.30 -0.92
N LEU A 135 -20.10 -4.48 -0.85
CA LEU A 135 -20.83 -5.00 0.32
C LEU A 135 -20.49 -6.47 0.65
N ALA A 136 -19.76 -7.18 -0.21
CA ALA A 136 -19.51 -8.61 -0.05
C ALA A 136 -18.37 -8.90 0.94
N ASN A 137 -18.58 -8.65 2.25
CA ASN A 137 -17.81 -9.12 3.43
C ASN A 137 -16.38 -9.66 3.15
N GLY A 138 -15.51 -8.87 2.53
CA GLY A 138 -14.17 -9.26 2.06
C GLY A 138 -14.06 -10.51 1.16
N ALA A 139 -15.18 -11.17 0.82
CA ALA A 139 -15.23 -12.30 -0.09
C ALA A 139 -15.00 -11.87 -1.55
N ASN A 140 -15.43 -10.64 -1.88
CA ASN A 140 -15.23 -10.01 -3.19
C ASN A 140 -14.50 -8.66 -3.11
N ASN A 141 -13.77 -8.38 -2.03
CA ASN A 141 -12.84 -7.25 -2.01
C ASN A 141 -11.49 -7.72 -2.54
N TYR A 142 -10.94 -6.98 -3.50
CA TYR A 142 -9.73 -7.38 -4.23
C TYR A 142 -8.73 -6.24 -4.27
N LEU A 143 -7.44 -6.62 -4.23
CA LEU A 143 -6.40 -5.80 -4.83
C LEU A 143 -6.24 -6.28 -6.27
N TYR A 144 -6.71 -5.49 -7.23
CA TYR A 144 -6.41 -5.73 -8.64
C TYR A 144 -5.06 -5.13 -8.99
N ARG A 145 -4.24 -5.92 -9.67
CA ARG A 145 -3.16 -5.43 -10.52
C ARG A 145 -3.69 -5.42 -11.94
N ILE A 146 -3.93 -4.22 -12.46
CA ILE A 146 -4.31 -4.04 -13.86
C ILE A 146 -3.02 -3.93 -14.65
N VAL A 147 -2.86 -4.81 -15.65
CA VAL A 147 -1.68 -4.85 -16.50
C VAL A 147 -2.05 -4.36 -17.89
N ALA A 148 -1.12 -3.60 -18.45
CA ALA A 148 -1.17 -2.98 -19.76
C ALA A 148 -1.21 -3.98 -20.95
N THR A 149 -2.17 -4.91 -21.00
CA THR A 149 -2.35 -5.82 -22.15
C THR A 149 -3.76 -5.78 -22.75
N GLY A 150 -4.57 -4.78 -22.38
CA GLY A 150 -5.87 -4.48 -23.03
C GLY A 150 -7.07 -5.31 -22.58
N SER A 151 -6.90 -6.30 -21.71
CA SER A 151 -8.02 -7.09 -21.13
C SER A 151 -7.64 -7.95 -19.91
N SER A 152 -6.36 -7.98 -19.50
CA SER A 152 -5.91 -8.84 -18.40
C SER A 152 -5.70 -8.04 -17.12
N TYR A 153 -6.39 -8.45 -16.08
CA TYR A 153 -6.11 -8.06 -14.70
C TYR A 153 -5.77 -9.33 -13.92
N SER A 154 -4.84 -9.22 -12.98
CA SER A 154 -4.70 -10.23 -11.94
C SER A 154 -5.33 -9.71 -10.64
N ALA A 155 -6.12 -10.56 -10.00
CA ALA A 155 -6.77 -10.24 -8.73
C ALA A 155 -6.03 -10.98 -7.62
N ALA A 156 -5.48 -10.24 -6.66
CA ALA A 156 -5.11 -10.83 -5.39
C ALA A 156 -6.35 -10.78 -4.49
N LYS A 157 -6.91 -11.95 -4.18
CA LYS A 157 -8.01 -12.05 -3.21
C LYS A 157 -7.50 -11.58 -1.85
N LEU A 158 -8.19 -10.61 -1.26
CA LEU A 158 -7.86 -10.11 0.06
C LEU A 158 -8.35 -11.09 1.13
N VAL A 159 -7.72 -11.08 2.30
CA VAL A 159 -8.28 -11.76 3.45
C VAL A 159 -9.66 -11.15 3.74
N PRO A 160 -10.68 -11.95 4.05
CA PRO A 160 -11.99 -11.42 4.37
C PRO A 160 -11.91 -10.37 5.47
N HIS A 161 -12.52 -9.22 5.22
CA HIS A 161 -12.62 -8.08 6.10
C HIS A 161 -14.04 -7.53 6.08
N SER A 162 -14.28 -6.48 6.87
CA SER A 162 -15.60 -5.86 6.99
C SER A 162 -16.15 -5.45 5.61
N PRO A 163 -17.47 -5.56 5.40
CA PRO A 163 -18.10 -5.01 4.20
C PRO A 163 -17.91 -3.50 4.17
N VAL A 164 -17.86 -2.94 2.97
CA VAL A 164 -17.83 -1.49 2.78
C VAL A 164 -19.25 -0.98 2.62
N VAL A 165 -19.61 0.03 3.42
CA VAL A 165 -20.93 0.66 3.41
C VAL A 165 -20.82 2.17 3.19
N ASP A 166 -21.96 2.83 2.99
CA ASP A 166 -22.05 4.28 2.80
C ASP A 166 -21.35 5.05 3.93
N GLY A 167 -20.53 6.04 3.56
CA GLY A 167 -19.73 6.85 4.47
C GLY A 167 -18.36 6.28 4.80
N ASP A 168 -18.07 5.02 4.46
CA ASP A 168 -16.77 4.42 4.70
C ASP A 168 -15.67 5.07 3.88
N ARG A 169 -14.47 5.13 4.48
CA ARG A 169 -13.24 5.57 3.81
C ARG A 169 -12.44 4.37 3.36
N ILE A 170 -12.09 4.37 2.08
CA ILE A 170 -11.17 3.39 1.50
C ILE A 170 -9.95 4.14 1.01
N ARG A 171 -8.77 3.74 1.48
CA ARG A 171 -7.50 4.33 1.08
C ARG A 171 -6.57 3.26 0.52
N LEU A 172 -6.04 3.48 -0.67
CA LEU A 172 -4.97 2.69 -1.25
C LEU A 172 -3.67 3.49 -1.20
N ILE A 173 -2.64 2.92 -0.58
CA ILE A 173 -1.33 3.55 -0.45
C ILE A 173 -0.30 2.76 -1.25
N ALA A 174 0.52 3.48 -2.00
CA ALA A 174 1.68 2.95 -2.71
C ALA A 174 2.95 3.60 -2.14
N ARG A 175 3.88 2.79 -1.63
CA ARG A 175 5.18 3.25 -1.12
C ARG A 175 6.28 2.27 -1.55
N GLY A 176 7.20 2.71 -2.41
CA GLY A 176 8.22 1.80 -2.97
C GLY A 176 7.58 0.50 -3.53
N PRO A 177 8.11 -0.71 -3.35
CA PRO A 177 7.46 -1.92 -3.87
C PRO A 177 6.21 -2.37 -3.08
N VAL A 178 5.73 -1.61 -2.10
CA VAL A 178 4.63 -2.03 -1.23
C VAL A 178 3.34 -1.27 -1.56
N ILE A 179 2.25 -2.02 -1.65
CA ILE A 179 0.88 -1.55 -1.78
C ILE A 179 0.09 -2.02 -0.56
N TYR A 180 -0.73 -1.16 0.05
CA TYR A 180 -1.61 -1.56 1.14
C TYR A 180 -2.88 -0.74 1.17
N GLY A 181 -3.95 -1.37 1.66
CA GLY A 181 -5.28 -0.78 1.74
C GLY A 181 -5.71 -0.56 3.17
N LEU A 182 -6.38 0.56 3.41
CA LEU A 182 -7.02 0.87 4.67
C LEU A 182 -8.52 1.04 4.46
N HIS A 183 -9.29 0.49 5.39
CA HIS A 183 -10.72 0.71 5.54
C HIS A 183 -10.95 1.44 6.87
N ASN A 184 -11.50 2.66 6.82
CA ASN A 184 -11.71 3.51 8.00
C ASN A 184 -10.45 3.70 8.88
N GLY A 185 -9.28 3.77 8.25
CA GLY A 185 -7.99 3.91 8.93
C GLY A 185 -7.40 2.62 9.50
N VAL A 186 -8.10 1.49 9.38
CA VAL A 186 -7.60 0.16 9.74
C VAL A 186 -6.99 -0.50 8.51
N ARG A 187 -5.80 -1.09 8.64
CA ARG A 187 -5.16 -1.80 7.52
C ARG A 187 -5.81 -3.15 7.29
N GLU A 188 -6.30 -3.36 6.06
CA GLU A 188 -6.95 -4.62 5.68
C GLU A 188 -6.00 -5.56 4.94
N PHE A 189 -5.07 -5.01 4.17
CA PHE A 189 -4.10 -5.81 3.45
C PHE A 189 -2.79 -5.09 3.24
N ILE A 190 -1.76 -5.90 3.00
CA ILE A 190 -0.42 -5.46 2.65
C ILE A 190 0.11 -6.40 1.57
N TYR A 191 0.61 -5.83 0.50
CA TYR A 191 1.09 -6.55 -0.67
C TYR A 191 2.45 -5.97 -1.06
N ASN A 192 3.45 -6.84 -1.16
CA ASN A 192 4.74 -6.45 -1.71
C ASN A 192 4.83 -6.98 -3.14
N SER A 193 4.76 -6.06 -4.09
CA SER A 193 4.95 -6.34 -5.52
C SER A 193 6.35 -6.88 -5.79
N GLY A 194 7.30 -6.62 -4.89
CA GLY A 194 8.72 -6.74 -5.15
C GLY A 194 9.14 -5.84 -6.31
N PRO A 195 10.30 -6.10 -6.94
CA PRO A 195 10.65 -5.55 -8.24
C PRO A 195 9.80 -6.17 -9.36
N ASP A 196 8.49 -6.28 -9.15
CA ASP A 196 7.48 -7.08 -9.81
C ASP A 196 7.73 -7.42 -11.29
N GLY A 197 8.42 -8.54 -11.47
CA GLY A 197 8.78 -9.15 -12.75
C GLY A 197 8.66 -10.65 -12.63
N ILE A 198 7.45 -11.18 -12.40
CA ILE A 198 7.21 -12.60 -12.61
C ILE A 198 7.53 -12.86 -14.09
N ASN A 199 8.54 -13.68 -14.35
CA ASN A 199 9.18 -13.98 -15.66
C ASN A 199 10.31 -13.03 -16.13
N GLY A 200 11.06 -12.40 -15.24
CA GLY A 200 12.36 -11.80 -15.60
C GLY A 200 12.31 -10.50 -16.42
N ASN A 201 11.11 -9.94 -16.63
CA ASN A 201 10.96 -8.57 -17.13
C ASN A 201 11.11 -7.62 -15.95
N ALA A 202 12.03 -6.65 -16.06
CA ALA A 202 12.31 -5.69 -15.01
C ALA A 202 11.03 -5.06 -14.44
N ALA A 203 11.02 -4.84 -13.12
CA ALA A 203 9.97 -4.09 -12.43
C ALA A 203 9.56 -2.87 -13.25
N PRO A 204 8.26 -2.59 -13.44
CA PRO A 204 7.86 -1.25 -13.84
C PRO A 204 8.37 -0.29 -12.76
N ARG A 205 9.36 0.53 -13.11
CA ARG A 205 9.63 1.71 -12.30
C ARG A 205 8.45 2.64 -12.55
N TYR A 206 7.63 2.81 -11.52
CA TYR A 206 6.61 3.83 -11.50
C TYR A 206 7.34 5.16 -11.25
N ASP A 207 7.89 5.74 -12.31
CA ASP A 207 8.74 6.94 -12.26
C ASP A 207 7.99 8.20 -11.80
N THR A 208 6.65 8.14 -11.77
CA THR A 208 5.75 9.17 -11.26
C THR A 208 4.57 8.56 -10.50
N GLY A 209 3.95 9.33 -9.59
CA GLY A 209 2.66 8.99 -9.01
C GLY A 209 1.51 9.48 -9.87
N THR A 210 0.46 8.66 -10.00
CA THR A 210 -0.88 9.11 -10.42
C THR A 210 -1.91 8.27 -9.67
N THR A 211 -3.02 8.90 -9.34
CA THR A 211 -4.12 8.33 -8.56
C THR A 211 -5.46 8.55 -9.26
N GLY A 212 -6.49 7.85 -8.80
CA GLY A 212 -7.81 7.99 -9.38
C GLY A 212 -8.86 7.17 -8.65
N MET A 213 -9.95 6.93 -9.36
CA MET A 213 -11.09 6.18 -8.88
C MET A 213 -11.77 5.42 -10.01
N LEU A 214 -12.49 4.37 -9.63
CA LEU A 214 -13.27 3.54 -10.55
C LEU A 214 -14.57 3.12 -9.87
N ALA A 215 -15.62 2.96 -10.66
CA ALA A 215 -16.92 2.49 -10.21
C ALA A 215 -17.55 1.58 -11.26
N PHE A 216 -18.29 0.58 -10.80
CA PHE A 216 -19.02 -0.35 -11.62
C PHE A 216 -20.37 -0.68 -10.99
N VAL A 217 -21.38 -0.75 -11.84
CA VAL A 217 -22.74 -1.09 -11.48
C VAL A 217 -23.17 -2.29 -12.32
N GLN A 218 -23.68 -3.36 -11.70
CA GLN A 218 -24.02 -4.60 -12.42
C GLN A 218 -25.45 -4.58 -12.99
N PRO A 219 -26.41 -3.91 -12.35
CA PRO A 219 -27.57 -3.31 -13.03
C PRO A 219 -27.97 -1.93 -12.46
N PRO A 220 -28.73 -1.08 -13.19
CA PRO A 220 -29.26 0.17 -12.64
C PRO A 220 -30.02 -0.02 -11.31
N PRO A 221 -30.13 1.03 -10.47
CA PRO A 221 -29.78 2.43 -10.77
C PRO A 221 -28.28 2.71 -10.77
N LEU A 222 -27.82 3.64 -11.62
CA LEU A 222 -26.40 4.00 -11.75
C LEU A 222 -25.79 4.52 -10.44
N THR A 223 -26.64 5.02 -9.53
CA THR A 223 -26.27 5.50 -8.21
C THR A 223 -25.86 4.38 -7.25
N ASP A 224 -26.05 3.11 -7.61
CA ASP A 224 -25.64 1.95 -6.80
C ASP A 224 -24.12 1.75 -6.77
N ALA A 225 -23.36 2.60 -7.47
CA ALA A 225 -21.91 2.72 -7.33
C ALA A 225 -21.52 4.20 -7.28
N THR A 226 -21.69 4.82 -6.10
CA THR A 226 -21.44 6.25 -5.89
C THR A 226 -20.23 6.50 -4.99
N ILE A 227 -19.41 7.47 -5.35
CA ILE A 227 -18.30 8.00 -4.55
C ILE A 227 -18.65 9.43 -4.13
N THR A 228 -18.68 9.72 -2.83
CA THR A 228 -19.03 11.05 -2.31
C THR A 228 -17.86 12.01 -2.30
N SER A 229 -16.64 11.52 -2.07
CA SER A 229 -15.46 12.35 -2.18
C SER A 229 -14.22 11.54 -2.50
N TRP A 230 -13.20 12.23 -2.98
CA TRP A 230 -11.89 11.67 -3.30
C TRP A 230 -10.78 12.59 -2.82
N ALA A 231 -9.64 12.04 -2.41
CA ALA A 231 -8.44 12.79 -2.06
C ALA A 231 -7.16 12.02 -2.39
N THR A 232 -6.07 12.76 -2.67
CA THR A 232 -4.72 12.21 -2.83
C THR A 232 -3.70 13.09 -2.12
N GLY A 233 -2.58 12.48 -1.73
CA GLY A 233 -1.43 13.17 -1.18
C GLY A 233 -0.21 12.25 -1.09
N PRO A 234 0.89 12.75 -0.53
CA PRO A 234 2.06 11.92 -0.23
C PRO A 234 1.66 10.77 0.70
N ALA A 235 2.27 9.60 0.51
CA ALA A 235 2.08 8.50 1.46
C ALA A 235 2.44 9.02 2.87
N PRO A 236 1.67 8.69 3.92
CA PRO A 236 1.99 9.07 5.29
C PRO A 236 3.43 8.70 5.64
N THR A 237 4.11 9.41 6.53
CA THR A 237 5.42 8.95 7.01
C THR A 237 5.23 7.86 8.05
N SER A 238 6.07 6.81 8.02
CA SER A 238 6.08 5.84 9.11
C SER A 238 6.40 6.55 10.43
N SER A 239 5.63 6.22 11.48
CA SER A 239 5.85 6.82 12.79
C SER A 239 6.88 5.99 13.55
N GLY A 240 7.87 6.62 14.17
CA GLY A 240 8.73 5.97 15.18
C GLY A 240 10.23 6.01 14.94
N THR A 241 10.96 5.88 16.04
CA THR A 241 12.42 5.75 16.07
C THR A 241 12.83 4.30 15.82
N TRP A 242 13.92 4.17 15.07
CA TRP A 242 14.60 2.92 14.75
C TRP A 242 15.13 2.24 16.00
N ALA A 243 14.46 1.22 16.54
CA ALA A 243 15.08 0.46 17.62
C ALA A 243 14.59 -0.97 17.77
N SER A 244 13.28 -1.22 17.81
CA SER A 244 12.76 -2.57 18.11
C SER A 244 11.23 -2.67 18.03
N THR A 245 10.76 -3.91 18.08
CA THR A 245 9.37 -4.30 18.35
C THR A 245 9.33 -5.43 19.37
N ASN A 246 8.26 -5.50 20.16
CA ASN A 246 8.02 -6.56 21.13
C ASN A 246 6.77 -7.40 20.80
N PHE A 247 6.17 -7.24 19.60
CA PHE A 247 5.02 -7.98 19.09
C PHE A 247 3.83 -8.16 20.07
N SER A 248 3.68 -7.26 21.05
CA SER A 248 2.62 -7.35 22.04
C SER A 248 1.25 -7.07 21.41
N GLY A 249 0.22 -7.81 21.82
CA GLY A 249 -1.16 -7.64 21.36
C GLY A 249 -1.54 -8.53 20.18
N VAL A 250 -2.56 -8.10 19.43
CA VAL A 250 -3.08 -8.77 18.24
C VAL A 250 -3.18 -7.74 17.12
N GLU A 251 -2.73 -8.12 15.93
CA GLU A 251 -2.66 -7.25 14.75
C GLU A 251 -2.54 -8.12 13.50
N ASP A 252 -3.46 -8.01 12.54
CA ASP A 252 -3.45 -8.80 11.30
C ASP A 252 -3.97 -7.94 10.14
N PRO A 253 -3.14 -7.61 9.12
CA PRO A 253 -1.71 -7.89 9.01
C PRO A 253 -0.84 -7.05 9.96
N LEU A 254 0.35 -7.56 10.31
CA LEU A 254 1.32 -6.81 11.09
C LEU A 254 1.87 -5.60 10.31
N ASP A 255 1.63 -4.41 10.84
CA ASP A 255 2.05 -3.11 10.31
C ASP A 255 2.95 -2.33 11.28
N GLU A 256 2.56 -2.25 12.56
CA GLU A 256 3.18 -1.41 13.59
C GLU A 256 3.35 0.07 13.20
N GLY A 257 2.34 0.63 12.55
CA GLY A 257 2.37 2.02 12.12
C GLY A 257 3.39 2.25 11.01
N ASP A 258 3.28 1.45 9.94
CA ASP A 258 4.09 1.51 8.73
C ASP A 258 5.55 1.06 8.89
N ARG A 259 5.79 0.06 9.72
CA ARG A 259 7.14 -0.45 10.00
C ARG A 259 7.40 -1.81 9.41
N TRP A 260 6.41 -2.71 9.39
CA TRP A 260 6.60 -4.05 8.85
C TRP A 260 5.95 -4.23 7.49
N TYR A 261 6.70 -4.91 6.61
CA TYR A 261 6.28 -5.20 5.26
C TYR A 261 6.62 -6.66 4.91
N PRO A 262 5.75 -7.40 4.22
CA PRO A 262 6.08 -8.75 3.75
C PRO A 262 7.21 -8.70 2.72
N MET A 263 7.98 -9.77 2.60
CA MET A 263 8.84 -9.96 1.42
C MET A 263 7.99 -10.21 0.15
N PRO A 264 8.53 -9.95 -1.06
CA PRO A 264 7.82 -10.24 -2.30
C PRO A 264 7.38 -11.70 -2.40
N GLY A 265 6.12 -11.94 -2.77
CA GLY A 265 5.54 -13.29 -2.88
C GLY A 265 5.08 -13.92 -1.56
N TYR A 266 5.29 -13.25 -0.42
CA TYR A 266 4.82 -13.72 0.88
C TYR A 266 3.56 -12.99 1.33
N GLN A 267 2.71 -13.67 2.11
CA GLN A 267 1.49 -13.08 2.68
C GLN A 267 1.76 -12.22 3.93
N GLY A 268 2.99 -12.22 4.43
CA GLY A 268 3.39 -11.52 5.64
C GLY A 268 3.04 -12.28 6.91
N PHE A 269 2.88 -11.52 7.99
CA PHE A 269 2.74 -12.05 9.35
C PHE A 269 1.75 -11.19 10.14
N LYS A 270 1.36 -11.68 11.32
CA LYS A 270 0.42 -11.07 12.26
C LYS A 270 0.99 -11.11 13.68
N LYS A 271 0.51 -10.25 14.58
CA LYS A 271 0.73 -10.42 16.02
C LYS A 271 -0.28 -11.40 16.60
N ALA A 272 0.20 -12.37 17.34
CA ALA A 272 -0.63 -13.28 18.12
C ALA A 272 0.14 -13.75 19.35
N GLY A 273 -0.46 -13.60 20.55
CA GLY A 273 0.09 -14.14 21.79
C GLY A 273 1.47 -13.60 22.20
N GLY A 274 1.83 -12.39 21.76
CA GLY A 274 3.17 -11.81 21.99
C GLY A 274 4.22 -12.24 20.97
N PHE A 275 3.83 -12.90 19.88
CA PHE A 275 4.70 -13.35 18.81
C PHE A 275 4.29 -12.73 17.46
N ALA A 276 5.25 -12.59 16.56
CA ALA A 276 4.97 -12.47 15.13
C ALA A 276 4.80 -13.88 14.53
N VAL A 277 3.69 -14.10 13.82
CA VAL A 277 3.30 -15.41 13.27
C VAL A 277 3.01 -15.27 11.79
N GLY A 278 3.53 -16.18 10.95
CA GLY A 278 3.25 -16.19 9.51
C GLY A 278 1.75 -16.33 9.21
N LYS A 279 1.28 -15.63 8.18
CA LYS A 279 -0.13 -15.66 7.75
C LYS A 279 -0.46 -16.85 6.86
N ASP A 280 0.52 -17.38 6.13
CA ASP A 280 0.32 -18.50 5.23
C ASP A 280 0.23 -19.85 5.96
N ALA A 281 -0.31 -20.86 5.28
CA ALA A 281 -0.48 -22.20 5.82
C ALA A 281 0.86 -22.93 6.06
N GLN A 282 1.94 -22.44 5.45
CA GLN A 282 3.30 -22.93 5.64
C GLN A 282 3.98 -22.27 6.86
N HIS A 283 3.32 -21.30 7.50
CA HIS A 283 3.82 -20.49 8.60
C HIS A 283 5.16 -19.81 8.31
N ASN A 284 5.46 -19.53 7.04
CA ASN A 284 6.69 -18.84 6.67
C ASN A 284 6.60 -17.37 7.08
N LEU A 285 7.50 -16.95 7.98
CA LEU A 285 7.60 -15.57 8.41
C LEU A 285 8.75 -14.89 7.67
N SER A 286 8.42 -13.92 6.84
CA SER A 286 9.40 -13.18 6.04
C SER A 286 8.97 -11.73 5.89
N GLY A 287 9.73 -10.85 6.54
CA GLY A 287 9.41 -9.44 6.67
C GLY A 287 10.61 -8.53 6.59
N VAL A 288 10.37 -7.31 6.15
CA VAL A 288 11.34 -6.22 6.13
C VAL A 288 10.82 -5.11 7.02
N TRP A 289 11.70 -4.61 7.89
CA TRP A 289 11.46 -3.41 8.68
C TRP A 289 11.81 -2.18 7.85
N SER A 290 10.84 -1.29 7.64
CA SER A 290 10.93 -0.09 6.79
C SER A 290 11.22 -0.37 5.31
N ILE A 291 10.73 0.50 4.44
CA ILE A 291 10.98 0.43 2.98
C ILE A 291 12.31 1.10 2.62
N ALA A 292 12.77 2.06 3.43
CA ALA A 292 14.05 2.74 3.29
C ALA A 292 14.98 2.33 4.45
N PRO A 293 15.70 1.21 4.30
CA PRO A 293 16.62 0.77 5.33
C PRO A 293 17.89 1.68 5.33
N PRO A 294 18.61 1.87 6.44
CA PRO A 294 19.77 2.74 6.51
C PRO A 294 20.97 2.07 5.84
N GLN A 295 22.02 2.80 5.49
CA GLN A 295 23.16 2.18 4.79
C GLN A 295 23.91 1.14 5.65
N LYS A 296 23.97 1.35 6.97
CA LYS A 296 24.62 0.44 7.94
C LYS A 296 23.56 -0.13 8.86
N GLN A 297 23.53 -1.45 8.96
CA GLN A 297 22.46 -2.19 9.64
C GLN A 297 23.03 -3.30 10.49
N TYR A 298 22.35 -3.57 11.60
CA TYR A 298 22.37 -4.87 12.25
C TYR A 298 20.91 -5.30 12.43
N SER A 299 20.68 -6.60 12.58
CA SER A 299 19.36 -7.14 12.88
C SER A 299 19.54 -8.22 13.95
N GLU A 300 18.67 -8.20 14.93
CA GLU A 300 18.65 -9.14 16.05
C GLU A 300 17.19 -9.57 16.26
N VAL A 301 16.98 -10.86 16.48
CA VAL A 301 15.66 -11.42 16.76
C VAL A 301 15.74 -12.32 17.97
N THR A 302 14.82 -12.11 18.92
CA THR A 302 14.60 -13.06 20.01
C THR A 302 13.65 -14.13 19.51
N LEU A 303 14.12 -15.37 19.43
CA LEU A 303 13.30 -16.49 19.00
C LEU A 303 12.35 -16.94 20.13
N GLY A 304 11.08 -17.16 19.78
CA GLY A 304 10.12 -17.83 20.64
C GLY A 304 10.30 -19.36 20.64
N THR A 305 9.34 -20.08 21.23
CA THR A 305 9.35 -21.55 21.21
C THR A 305 9.10 -22.06 19.78
N ALA A 306 10.10 -22.70 19.17
CA ALA A 306 9.95 -23.41 17.90
C ALA A 306 9.79 -24.91 18.15
N ALA A 307 8.64 -25.49 17.76
CA ALA A 307 8.42 -26.94 17.85
C ALA A 307 9.15 -27.68 16.72
N THR A 308 9.06 -27.16 15.49
CA THR A 308 9.78 -27.58 14.29
C THR A 308 10.02 -26.36 13.40
N GLY A 309 11.18 -26.29 12.73
CA GLY A 309 11.55 -25.15 11.87
C GLY A 309 12.72 -24.31 12.40
N GLY A 310 13.00 -23.19 11.75
CA GLY A 310 14.08 -22.27 12.10
C GLY A 310 13.81 -20.87 11.56
N GLY A 311 14.50 -19.87 12.13
CA GLY A 311 14.38 -18.47 11.74
C GLY A 311 15.58 -17.69 12.26
N GLY A 312 15.81 -16.50 11.70
CA GLY A 312 16.95 -15.68 12.08
C GLY A 312 16.86 -14.27 11.51
N PRO A 313 17.73 -13.37 11.98
CA PRO A 313 17.78 -12.01 11.48
C PRO A 313 18.31 -12.00 10.05
N VAL A 314 17.78 -11.10 9.22
CA VAL A 314 18.27 -10.83 7.87
C VAL A 314 18.73 -9.39 7.79
N VAL A 315 19.85 -9.15 7.12
CA VAL A 315 20.37 -7.81 6.82
C VAL A 315 20.48 -7.64 5.31
N ARG A 316 20.07 -6.48 4.79
CA ARG A 316 20.21 -6.17 3.36
C ARG A 316 21.66 -5.78 3.04
N MET A 317 22.25 -6.41 2.04
CA MET A 317 23.51 -5.96 1.44
C MET A 317 23.23 -5.15 0.17
N THR A 318 23.74 -3.94 0.09
CA THR A 318 23.64 -3.12 -1.14
C THR A 318 24.94 -3.32 -1.93
N GLY A 319 24.89 -4.12 -3.00
CA GLY A 319 26.05 -4.28 -3.89
C GLY A 319 26.20 -3.06 -4.81
N THR A 320 27.37 -2.44 -4.82
CA THR A 320 27.74 -1.54 -5.92
C THR A 320 27.94 -2.40 -7.16
N SER A 321 27.05 -2.31 -8.15
CA SER A 321 27.33 -2.86 -9.46
C SER A 321 28.52 -2.11 -10.03
N SER A 322 29.71 -2.70 -10.03
CA SER A 322 30.82 -2.18 -10.84
C SER A 322 30.39 -2.22 -12.31
N PRO A 323 30.56 -1.15 -13.08
CA PRO A 323 30.33 -1.19 -14.51
C PRO A 323 31.23 -2.27 -15.12
N SER A 324 30.65 -3.05 -16.03
CA SER A 324 31.26 -4.20 -16.69
C SER A 324 32.70 -3.91 -17.14
N ARG A 325 33.62 -4.80 -16.73
CA ARG A 325 35.00 -4.83 -17.20
C ARG A 325 34.98 -4.94 -18.74
N PRO A 326 35.72 -4.10 -19.49
CA PRO A 326 35.70 -4.18 -20.94
C PRO A 326 36.17 -5.55 -21.40
N SER A 327 35.40 -6.12 -22.34
CA SER A 327 35.64 -7.40 -23.00
C SER A 327 37.11 -7.54 -23.44
N LEU A 328 37.82 -8.50 -22.84
CA LEU A 328 39.09 -8.98 -23.36
C LEU A 328 38.78 -9.86 -24.56
N ARG A 329 39.04 -9.33 -25.77
CA ARG A 329 38.98 -10.07 -27.03
C ARG A 329 40.01 -11.20 -26.99
N PRO A 330 39.63 -12.48 -27.20
CA PRO A 330 40.61 -13.56 -27.27
C PRO A 330 41.41 -13.47 -28.59
N PRO A 331 42.70 -13.86 -28.59
CA PRO A 331 43.55 -13.79 -29.78
C PRO A 331 43.13 -14.82 -30.83
N SER A 332 43.18 -14.42 -32.10
CA SER A 332 42.87 -15.24 -33.27
C SER A 332 43.83 -16.43 -33.37
N SER A 333 43.33 -17.66 -33.26
CA SER A 333 44.05 -18.86 -33.62
C SER A 333 44.02 -19.07 -35.13
N ARG A 334 45.22 -19.15 -35.71
CA ARG A 334 45.55 -19.41 -37.10
C ARG A 334 45.11 -20.84 -37.47
N GLU A 335 44.19 -20.99 -38.43
CA GLU A 335 43.89 -22.29 -39.04
C GLU A 335 45.03 -22.71 -39.97
N THR A 336 45.55 -23.91 -39.73
CA THR A 336 46.37 -24.68 -40.66
C THR A 336 45.43 -25.53 -41.53
N SER A 337 45.41 -25.30 -42.85
CA SER A 337 44.84 -26.26 -43.81
C SER A 337 45.88 -27.32 -44.18
N GLY A 338 45.49 -28.59 -44.05
CA GLY A 338 46.27 -29.75 -44.45
C GLY A 338 46.40 -29.93 -45.97
N GLY A 339 47.23 -30.90 -46.35
CA GLY A 339 47.30 -31.44 -47.70
C GLY A 339 46.23 -32.49 -48.00
#